data_AF-A0AAQ4ETC0-F1
#
_entry.id   AF-A0AAQ4ETC0-F1
#
_cell.length_a   1.000
_cell.length_b   1.000
_cell.length_c   1.000
_cell.angle_alpha   90.00
_cell.angle_beta   90.00
_cell.angle_gamma   90.00
#
_symmetry.space_group_name_H-M   'P 1'
#
loop_
_entity.id
_entity.type
_entity.pdbx_description
1 polymer ?
#
loop_
_entity_poly.entity_id
_entity_poly.type
_entity_poly.pdbx_seq_one_letter_code
_entity_poly.pdbx_strand_id
1 'polypeptide(L)'
;MLSKPAASWEEQKFGVENVPVGQATPFLSPPQTVGPDPVHDLPAELLQIGWRRFWSKREGRPYFFNKLTNESLWEMPRLSTPTQYDPLTDPLGIQGPPTPVDPGTPPAPSHLLPSPPPASSPVLLPRPDKRRASDDANPAAAKKFVLSGPFDLEVPTNVVIWERSPTLMPPPHPDVENLRSTLTTRLRTNYHEMCHSREGIECPKESFIRWLMERKVVDKGHDPLLPSVCHPEVSQCMYREIMNDIPIKLVRPKFAGDARKQLSKYAEAAKKMIESRNASPESRKIVKWNVEDAFHWLRKTLNATYDDHLERLAHLKKQCQPHLIQAARSSVEGICAKIFHMSVDNVKKIREKHWSILNQHGIEEITSPLHVTNPKKVFCYPVQFAISSPRLPAVDVLTDKDSTLLRYKGEVVRINTLYFQKLEQLYRWNCTDDRKFENFLPRVWCMVKRYQ
;
A
#
# COMPACT_ATOMS: atom_id res chain seq x y z
N MET A 1 10.38 32.19 -47.57
CA MET A 1 10.11 31.32 -48.73
C MET A 1 10.23 29.89 -48.24
N LEU A 2 9.10 29.22 -47.94
CA LEU A 2 8.38 28.29 -48.85
C LEU A 2 9.29 27.09 -49.20
N SER A 3 8.98 25.82 -48.91
CA SER A 3 7.72 25.08 -48.71
C SER A 3 8.05 23.75 -48.00
N LYS A 4 7.37 23.41 -46.90
CA LYS A 4 6.22 22.50 -46.72
C LYS A 4 6.47 20.97 -46.89
N PRO A 5 5.91 20.13 -45.98
CA PRO A 5 5.99 18.66 -45.92
C PRO A 5 4.71 17.97 -46.45
N ALA A 6 4.72 16.63 -46.60
CA ALA A 6 3.57 15.73 -46.38
C ALA A 6 3.91 14.26 -46.69
N ALA A 7 3.46 13.34 -45.83
CA ALA A 7 2.74 12.12 -46.24
C ALA A 7 2.02 11.52 -45.02
N SER A 8 0.70 11.70 -45.00
CA SER A 8 -0.28 10.99 -44.17
C SER A 8 -0.54 9.59 -44.72
N TRP A 9 -0.77 8.62 -43.85
CA TRP A 9 -1.34 7.33 -44.24
C TRP A 9 -2.82 7.29 -43.89
N GLU A 10 -3.61 7.01 -44.92
CA GLU A 10 -5.07 7.01 -44.97
C GLU A 10 -5.72 5.77 -44.31
N GLU A 11 -7.00 6.00 -43.99
CA GLU A 11 -8.02 5.07 -43.52
C GLU A 11 -8.25 3.89 -44.49
N GLN A 12 -8.45 2.69 -43.93
CA GLN A 12 -9.09 1.57 -44.63
C GLN A 12 -10.42 1.24 -43.95
N LYS A 13 -11.52 1.45 -44.69
CA LYS A 13 -12.86 0.89 -44.45
C LYS A 13 -13.13 -0.19 -45.49
N PHE A 14 -13.64 -1.34 -45.06
CA PHE A 14 -14.55 -2.31 -45.71
C PHE A 14 -14.61 -3.53 -44.75
N GLY A 15 -15.70 -4.21 -44.46
CA GLY A 15 -17.07 -4.22 -44.95
C GLY A 15 -17.94 -5.01 -43.97
N VAL A 16 -19.25 -4.93 -44.19
CA VAL A 16 -20.34 -5.49 -43.36
C VAL A 16 -20.60 -6.95 -43.76
N GLU A 17 -20.73 -7.85 -42.79
CA GLU A 17 -21.33 -9.18 -43.01
C GLU A 17 -22.38 -9.53 -41.94
N ASN A 18 -23.46 -10.14 -42.43
CA ASN A 18 -24.75 -10.40 -41.79
C ASN A 18 -24.70 -11.52 -40.74
N VAL A 19 -25.45 -11.35 -39.64
CA VAL A 19 -25.79 -12.41 -38.69
C VAL A 19 -27.26 -12.82 -38.92
N PRO A 20 -27.58 -14.12 -39.09
CA PRO A 20 -28.97 -14.56 -39.11
C PRO A 20 -29.50 -14.82 -37.70
N VAL A 21 -30.76 -14.42 -37.51
CA VAL A 21 -31.59 -14.62 -36.31
C VAL A 21 -32.43 -15.89 -36.48
N GLY A 22 -32.57 -16.66 -35.40
CA GLY A 22 -33.80 -17.38 -35.07
C GLY A 22 -33.67 -18.87 -34.78
N GLN A 23 -34.01 -19.29 -33.56
CA GLN A 23 -35.08 -20.27 -33.29
C GLN A 23 -35.29 -20.49 -31.79
N ALA A 24 -36.55 -20.74 -31.42
CA ALA A 24 -37.06 -20.93 -30.08
C ALA A 24 -37.52 -22.39 -29.85
N THR A 25 -37.71 -22.72 -28.56
CA THR A 25 -38.44 -23.86 -27.92
C THR A 25 -37.65 -25.16 -27.67
N PRO A 26 -38.02 -26.03 -26.70
CA PRO A 26 -38.95 -25.92 -25.56
C PRO A 26 -38.39 -26.40 -24.19
N PHE A 27 -39.17 -26.22 -23.12
CA PHE A 27 -39.01 -26.84 -21.79
C PHE A 27 -39.04 -28.38 -21.86
N LEU A 28 -38.06 -29.05 -21.23
CA LEU A 28 -38.11 -30.47 -20.84
C LEU A 28 -37.41 -30.66 -19.48
N SER A 29 -38.10 -31.35 -18.56
CA SER A 29 -37.60 -31.80 -17.26
C SER A 29 -36.58 -32.95 -17.42
N PRO A 30 -35.72 -33.22 -16.40
CA PRO A 30 -34.41 -33.82 -16.62
C PRO A 30 -34.45 -35.35 -16.69
N PRO A 31 -33.65 -35.98 -17.57
CA PRO A 31 -33.32 -37.39 -17.41
C PRO A 31 -32.21 -37.55 -16.37
N GLN A 32 -32.46 -38.44 -15.42
CA GLN A 32 -31.49 -38.92 -14.45
C GLN A 32 -30.29 -39.53 -15.16
N THR A 33 -29.11 -38.91 -15.02
CA THR A 33 -27.84 -39.51 -15.38
C THR A 33 -27.02 -39.71 -14.11
N VAL A 34 -26.75 -40.99 -13.83
CA VAL A 34 -25.80 -41.47 -12.83
C VAL A 34 -24.41 -40.99 -13.25
N GLY A 35 -24.01 -39.84 -12.72
CA GLY A 35 -22.70 -39.21 -12.90
C GLY A 35 -22.19 -38.70 -11.55
N PRO A 36 -20.87 -38.51 -11.37
CA PRO A 36 -20.28 -38.16 -10.09
C PRO A 36 -20.88 -36.83 -9.59
N ASP A 37 -21.34 -36.84 -8.35
CA ASP A 37 -22.00 -35.74 -7.65
C ASP A 37 -21.25 -34.40 -7.91
N PRO A 38 -21.92 -33.30 -8.34
CA PRO A 38 -21.27 -32.00 -8.63
C PRO A 38 -20.62 -31.33 -7.41
N VAL A 39 -20.65 -32.00 -6.25
CA VAL A 39 -20.10 -31.57 -4.97
C VAL A 39 -18.60 -31.93 -4.83
N HIS A 40 -18.00 -32.64 -5.78
CA HIS A 40 -16.62 -33.17 -5.69
C HIS A 40 -15.49 -32.25 -6.20
N ASP A 41 -15.68 -30.94 -6.27
CA ASP A 41 -14.61 -29.97 -6.60
C ASP A 41 -13.65 -29.66 -5.42
N LEU A 42 -13.53 -30.57 -4.44
CA LEU A 42 -12.67 -30.42 -3.27
C LEU A 42 -11.70 -31.60 -3.14
N PRO A 43 -10.43 -31.36 -2.78
CA PRO A 43 -9.48 -32.39 -2.35
C PRO A 43 -10.10 -33.38 -1.35
N ALA A 44 -9.76 -34.66 -1.46
CA ALA A 44 -10.34 -35.74 -0.65
C ALA A 44 -10.16 -35.49 0.86
N GLU A 45 -9.05 -34.87 1.23
CA GLU A 45 -8.70 -34.50 2.60
C GLU A 45 -9.70 -33.49 3.18
N LEU A 46 -10.13 -32.49 2.40
CA LEU A 46 -11.12 -31.50 2.83
C LEU A 46 -12.51 -32.10 2.96
N LEU A 47 -12.86 -33.05 2.10
CA LEU A 47 -14.13 -33.79 2.19
C LEU A 47 -14.18 -34.64 3.47
N GLN A 48 -13.06 -35.26 3.85
CA GLN A 48 -12.93 -36.06 5.08
C GLN A 48 -13.10 -35.23 6.35
N ILE A 49 -12.55 -34.01 6.39
CA ILE A 49 -12.71 -33.10 7.54
C ILE A 49 -13.99 -32.24 7.49
N GLY A 50 -14.95 -32.61 6.64
CA GLY A 50 -16.32 -32.08 6.68
C GLY A 50 -16.65 -30.92 5.74
N TRP A 51 -15.71 -30.43 4.93
CA TRP A 51 -15.96 -29.33 3.98
C TRP A 51 -16.75 -29.78 2.75
N ARG A 52 -17.65 -28.92 2.27
CA ARG A 52 -18.42 -29.08 1.03
C ARG A 52 -18.56 -27.74 0.33
N ARG A 53 -18.62 -27.73 -1.01
CA ARG A 53 -18.82 -26.52 -1.82
C ARG A 53 -20.30 -26.34 -2.17
N PHE A 54 -20.78 -25.10 -2.09
CA PHE A 54 -22.15 -24.68 -2.38
C PHE A 54 -22.14 -23.42 -3.24
N TRP A 55 -23.27 -23.10 -3.87
CA TRP A 55 -23.46 -21.86 -4.62
C TRP A 55 -24.40 -20.90 -3.89
N SER A 56 -23.96 -19.68 -3.62
CA SER A 56 -24.82 -18.65 -3.03
C SER A 56 -25.63 -17.96 -4.11
N LYS A 57 -26.95 -18.14 -4.10
CA LYS A 57 -27.87 -17.40 -4.99
C LYS A 57 -27.88 -15.89 -4.68
N ARG A 58 -27.61 -15.49 -3.43
CA ARG A 58 -27.57 -14.09 -2.99
C ARG A 58 -26.31 -13.37 -3.47
N GLU A 59 -25.16 -14.05 -3.38
CA GLU A 59 -23.85 -13.45 -3.66
C GLU A 59 -23.32 -13.81 -5.06
N GLY A 60 -24.05 -14.65 -5.82
CA GLY A 60 -23.69 -15.05 -7.17
C GLY A 60 -22.33 -15.75 -7.28
N ARG A 61 -21.85 -16.39 -6.20
CA ARG A 61 -20.51 -17.01 -6.13
C ARG A 61 -20.50 -18.28 -5.27
N PRO A 62 -19.54 -19.20 -5.46
CA PRO A 62 -19.42 -20.38 -4.63
C PRO A 62 -18.94 -20.02 -3.21
N TYR A 63 -19.32 -20.85 -2.23
CA TYR A 63 -18.84 -20.82 -0.85
C TYR A 63 -18.62 -22.24 -0.34
N PHE A 64 -17.82 -22.39 0.71
CA PHE A 64 -17.48 -23.65 1.32
C PHE A 64 -18.09 -23.70 2.72
N PHE A 65 -18.73 -24.81 3.07
CA PHE A 65 -19.36 -25.02 4.37
C PHE A 65 -18.85 -26.30 5.00
N ASN A 66 -18.43 -26.23 6.26
CA ASN A 66 -18.03 -27.38 7.03
C ASN A 66 -19.21 -27.89 7.86
N LYS A 67 -19.65 -29.12 7.58
CA LYS A 67 -20.76 -29.73 8.32
C LYS A 67 -20.41 -30.14 9.75
N LEU A 68 -19.12 -30.31 10.06
CA LEU A 68 -18.65 -30.72 11.40
C LEU A 68 -18.47 -29.52 12.32
N THR A 69 -17.98 -28.38 11.81
CA THR A 69 -17.76 -27.15 12.60
C THR A 69 -18.86 -26.11 12.47
N ASN A 70 -19.81 -26.29 11.53
CA ASN A 70 -20.83 -25.30 11.13
C ASN A 70 -20.24 -23.96 10.61
N GLU A 71 -19.01 -23.97 10.11
CA GLU A 71 -18.35 -22.78 9.56
C GLU A 71 -18.61 -22.63 8.05
N SER A 72 -18.68 -21.38 7.57
CA SER A 72 -18.78 -21.07 6.15
C SER A 72 -17.70 -20.08 5.71
N LEU A 73 -17.02 -20.37 4.61
CA LEU A 73 -15.97 -19.54 4.02
C LEU A 73 -16.28 -19.25 2.55
N TRP A 74 -15.88 -18.08 2.08
CA TRP A 74 -16.00 -17.72 0.66
C TRP A 74 -14.80 -18.19 -0.18
N GLU A 75 -13.68 -18.46 0.47
CA GLU A 75 -12.45 -18.95 -0.14
C GLU A 75 -12.26 -20.43 0.18
N MET A 76 -11.49 -21.13 -0.67
CA MET A 76 -11.21 -22.55 -0.47
C MET A 76 -10.48 -22.76 0.88
N PRO A 77 -11.03 -23.58 1.79
CA PRO A 77 -10.41 -23.85 3.08
C PRO A 77 -9.01 -24.43 2.86
N ARG A 78 -8.02 -23.81 3.48
CA ARG A 78 -6.65 -24.32 3.46
C ARG A 78 -6.55 -25.40 4.53
N LEU A 79 -5.93 -26.53 4.22
CA LEU A 79 -5.59 -27.55 5.21
C LEU A 79 -4.59 -26.91 6.18
N SER A 80 -5.06 -26.51 7.36
CA SER A 80 -4.20 -26.00 8.41
C SER A 80 -3.45 -27.17 9.04
N THR A 81 -2.18 -27.32 8.70
CA THR A 81 -1.22 -27.76 9.71
C THR A 81 -1.27 -26.74 10.85
N PRO A 82 -1.45 -27.16 12.12
CA PRO A 82 -1.52 -26.21 13.22
C PRO A 82 -0.19 -25.46 13.29
N THR A 83 -0.29 -24.17 13.60
CA THR A 83 0.76 -23.14 13.54
C THR A 83 1.11 -22.63 12.14
N GLN A 84 0.36 -21.65 11.65
CA GLN A 84 0.97 -20.52 10.93
C GLN A 84 0.07 -19.27 11.02
N TYR A 85 0.52 -18.33 11.84
CA TYR A 85 0.14 -16.93 11.81
C TYR A 85 0.53 -16.38 10.43
N ASP A 86 -0.44 -15.88 9.64
CA ASP A 86 -0.17 -15.30 8.32
C ASP A 86 0.15 -13.80 8.46
N PRO A 87 1.42 -13.38 8.30
CA PRO A 87 1.85 -12.00 8.48
C PRO A 87 1.41 -11.06 7.35
N LEU A 88 0.76 -11.59 6.30
CA LEU A 88 0.36 -10.82 5.13
C LEU A 88 -0.93 -10.02 5.36
N THR A 89 -1.81 -10.50 6.23
CA THR A 89 -3.16 -9.92 6.42
C THR A 89 -3.32 -9.04 7.66
N ASP A 90 -2.40 -9.11 8.63
CA ASP A 90 -2.33 -8.16 9.75
C ASP A 90 -0.86 -7.89 10.16
N PRO A 91 -0.17 -6.95 9.51
CA PRO A 91 1.23 -6.63 9.82
C PRO A 91 1.42 -5.95 11.19
N LEU A 92 0.34 -5.65 11.93
CA LEU A 92 0.40 -4.93 13.22
C LEU A 92 -0.33 -5.64 14.39
N GLY A 93 -1.05 -6.73 14.16
CA GLY A 93 -1.64 -7.57 15.21
C GLY A 93 -2.70 -6.87 16.06
N ILE A 94 -3.58 -6.06 15.46
CA ILE A 94 -4.52 -5.20 16.20
C ILE A 94 -5.83 -5.93 16.57
N GLN A 95 -6.10 -7.12 16.01
CA GLN A 95 -7.34 -7.87 16.28
C GLN A 95 -7.10 -9.33 16.67
N GLY A 96 -6.58 -9.56 17.88
CA GLY A 96 -6.69 -10.86 18.57
C GLY A 96 -7.84 -10.82 19.58
N PRO A 97 -8.60 -11.91 19.79
CA PRO A 97 -9.69 -11.94 20.76
C PRO A 97 -9.14 -11.82 22.21
N PRO A 98 -9.93 -11.28 23.16
CA PRO A 98 -9.49 -11.16 24.54
C PRO A 98 -9.42 -12.54 25.19
N THR A 99 -8.24 -12.92 25.70
CA THR A 99 -8.09 -14.09 26.58
C THR A 99 -8.44 -13.71 28.02
N PRO A 100 -9.17 -14.55 28.77
CA PRO A 100 -9.44 -14.30 30.19
C PRO A 100 -8.25 -14.69 31.08
N VAL A 101 -8.09 -13.89 32.14
CA VAL A 101 -7.50 -14.14 33.47
C VAL A 101 -7.63 -15.61 33.94
N ASP A 102 -6.73 -16.26 34.70
CA ASP A 102 -6.11 -15.89 35.99
C ASP A 102 -4.98 -16.91 36.39
N PRO A 103 -4.37 -16.97 37.60
CA PRO A 103 -2.91 -17.04 37.75
C PRO A 103 -2.35 -18.24 38.57
N GLY A 104 -1.04 -18.45 38.48
CA GLY A 104 -0.20 -18.90 39.61
C GLY A 104 0.04 -20.40 39.79
N THR A 105 1.25 -20.87 39.47
CA THR A 105 2.21 -21.57 40.37
C THR A 105 3.48 -22.04 39.62
N PRO A 106 4.69 -21.89 40.20
CA PRO A 106 5.92 -22.59 39.77
C PRO A 106 6.46 -23.53 40.89
N PRO A 107 7.60 -24.27 40.74
CA PRO A 107 8.03 -25.13 39.63
C PRO A 107 8.69 -26.48 40.07
N ALA A 108 9.02 -27.33 39.07
CA ALA A 108 10.17 -28.28 38.97
C ALA A 108 10.09 -29.70 39.64
N PRO A 109 11.06 -30.64 39.41
CA PRO A 109 11.40 -31.31 38.13
C PRO A 109 11.69 -32.85 38.24
N SER A 110 12.02 -33.48 37.10
CA SER A 110 12.83 -34.73 36.91
C SER A 110 12.10 -36.07 36.82
N HIS A 111 12.36 -36.84 35.75
CA HIS A 111 13.13 -38.11 35.79
C HIS A 111 12.97 -38.97 34.51
N LEU A 112 14.13 -39.36 33.96
CA LEU A 112 14.51 -40.69 33.45
C LEU A 112 13.91 -41.29 32.14
N LEU A 113 14.85 -41.50 31.21
CA LEU A 113 14.98 -42.52 30.15
C LEU A 113 14.48 -43.94 30.56
N PRO A 114 14.11 -44.86 29.63
CA PRO A 114 15.10 -45.54 28.76
C PRO A 114 14.66 -45.98 27.34
N SER A 115 15.68 -46.25 26.51
CA SER A 115 15.67 -46.93 25.19
C SER A 115 15.42 -48.45 25.33
N PRO A 116 15.20 -49.24 24.23
CA PRO A 116 16.32 -49.94 23.53
C PRO A 116 16.02 -50.22 21.99
N PRO A 117 16.70 -51.13 21.22
CA PRO A 117 17.38 -50.82 19.93
C PRO A 117 17.05 -51.87 18.79
N PRO A 118 17.98 -52.34 17.90
CA PRO A 118 18.56 -51.74 16.68
C PRO A 118 18.44 -52.61 15.40
N ALA A 119 18.86 -52.09 14.22
CA ALA A 119 19.34 -52.90 13.08
C ALA A 119 20.39 -52.19 12.19
N SER A 120 21.59 -52.81 12.12
CA SER A 120 22.68 -52.87 11.10
C SER A 120 22.40 -52.39 9.66
N SER A 121 23.31 -51.91 8.77
CA SER A 121 24.78 -51.70 8.59
C SER A 121 24.96 -51.23 7.10
N PRO A 122 26.15 -50.99 6.46
CA PRO A 122 27.51 -50.66 6.93
C PRO A 122 28.18 -49.43 6.23
N VAL A 123 29.40 -49.18 6.70
CA VAL A 123 30.45 -48.17 6.42
C VAL A 123 31.14 -48.31 5.05
N LEU A 124 31.62 -47.20 4.48
CA LEU A 124 32.86 -47.14 3.66
C LEU A 124 33.65 -45.82 3.89
N LEU A 125 34.91 -45.96 4.31
CA LEU A 125 36.01 -44.98 4.22
C LEU A 125 37.20 -45.69 3.55
N PRO A 126 38.11 -44.97 2.85
CA PRO A 126 39.41 -44.60 3.46
C PRO A 126 40.03 -43.25 2.98
N ARG A 127 40.47 -42.36 3.92
CA ARG A 127 41.86 -41.86 4.24
C ARG A 127 42.67 -41.10 3.12
N PRO A 128 43.84 -40.45 3.41
CA PRO A 128 44.08 -39.21 4.20
C PRO A 128 45.09 -38.21 3.53
N ASP A 129 45.32 -37.03 4.15
CA ASP A 129 46.47 -36.07 4.06
C ASP A 129 45.95 -34.61 3.95
N LYS A 130 46.44 -33.56 4.61
CA LYS A 130 47.62 -33.27 5.46
C LYS A 130 47.33 -32.01 6.31
N ARG A 131 47.95 -31.93 7.48
CA ARG A 131 47.79 -30.95 8.57
C ARG A 131 48.28 -29.52 8.25
N ARG A 132 47.69 -28.53 8.93
CA ARG A 132 48.34 -27.39 9.66
C ARG A 132 47.27 -26.76 10.57
N ALA A 133 47.30 -27.04 11.88
CA ALA A 133 48.05 -26.39 12.97
C ALA A 133 47.23 -25.24 13.59
N SER A 134 46.76 -25.54 14.80
CA SER A 134 45.88 -24.79 15.70
C SER A 134 46.51 -23.48 16.18
N ASP A 135 45.73 -22.42 16.24
CA ASP A 135 45.91 -21.38 17.26
C ASP A 135 44.61 -21.36 18.09
N ASP A 136 44.73 -21.90 19.30
CA ASP A 136 43.64 -22.22 20.21
C ASP A 136 43.46 -21.04 21.16
N ALA A 137 42.61 -20.10 20.75
CA ALA A 137 42.01 -19.13 21.66
C ALA A 137 40.50 -19.32 21.56
N ASN A 138 39.99 -20.35 22.26
CA ASN A 138 38.57 -20.59 22.46
C ASN A 138 37.88 -19.32 23.03
N PRO A 139 37.11 -18.53 22.23
CA PRO A 139 36.15 -17.64 22.83
C PRO A 139 34.95 -18.52 23.14
N ALA A 140 34.71 -18.80 24.43
CA ALA A 140 33.52 -19.50 24.92
C ALA A 140 32.34 -19.20 24.00
N ALA A 141 31.87 -20.24 23.29
CA ALA A 141 30.92 -20.11 22.18
C ALA A 141 29.81 -19.15 22.58
N ALA A 142 29.92 -17.90 22.11
CA ALA A 142 28.97 -16.86 22.45
C ALA A 142 27.63 -17.40 21.96
N LYS A 143 26.72 -17.73 22.89
CA LYS A 143 25.37 -18.19 22.55
C LYS A 143 24.85 -17.19 21.52
N LYS A 144 24.68 -17.63 20.27
CA LYS A 144 24.15 -16.79 19.21
C LYS A 144 22.79 -16.31 19.71
N PHE A 145 22.69 -15.01 19.98
CA PHE A 145 21.45 -14.40 20.40
C PHE A 145 20.54 -14.34 19.17
N VAL A 146 19.62 -15.29 19.08
CA VAL A 146 18.59 -15.32 18.03
C VAL A 146 17.38 -14.57 18.55
N LEU A 147 17.07 -13.42 17.94
CA LEU A 147 15.89 -12.65 18.28
C LEU A 147 14.65 -13.38 17.80
N SER A 148 13.81 -13.84 18.73
CA SER A 148 12.55 -14.50 18.40
C SER A 148 11.51 -13.48 17.94
N GLY A 149 10.80 -13.73 16.84
CA GLY A 149 9.75 -12.85 16.32
C GLY A 149 9.18 -13.38 15.00
N PRO A 150 8.24 -12.67 14.36
CA PRO A 150 7.68 -13.02 13.06
C PRO A 150 8.66 -12.72 11.90
N PHE A 151 9.96 -12.88 12.14
CA PHE A 151 11.04 -12.59 11.21
C PHE A 151 12.22 -13.54 11.48
N ASP A 152 12.88 -13.99 10.41
CA ASP A 152 14.16 -14.68 10.48
C ASP A 152 15.20 -13.75 9.84
N LEU A 153 16.10 -13.22 10.68
CA LEU A 153 17.13 -12.30 10.22
C LEU A 153 18.42 -13.07 9.82
N GLU A 154 18.57 -14.34 10.21
CA GLU A 154 19.80 -15.10 9.96
C GLU A 154 19.94 -15.58 8.51
N VAL A 155 18.86 -15.52 7.72
CA VAL A 155 18.86 -15.90 6.30
C VAL A 155 19.76 -14.94 5.50
N PRO A 156 20.87 -15.43 4.91
CA PRO A 156 21.71 -14.59 4.07
C PRO A 156 21.05 -14.29 2.73
N THR A 157 21.44 -13.17 2.11
CA THR A 157 20.98 -12.84 0.76
C THR A 157 21.55 -13.79 -0.28
N ASN A 158 20.73 -14.14 -1.27
CA ASN A 158 21.14 -14.78 -2.52
C ASN A 158 21.03 -13.82 -3.72
N VAL A 159 20.70 -12.55 -3.49
CA VAL A 159 20.53 -11.55 -4.53
C VAL A 159 21.89 -11.03 -4.97
N VAL A 160 22.18 -11.14 -6.27
CA VAL A 160 23.41 -10.63 -6.88
C VAL A 160 23.10 -9.34 -7.64
N ILE A 161 23.89 -8.31 -7.40
CA ILE A 161 23.79 -7.00 -8.06
C ILE A 161 25.13 -6.63 -8.72
N TRP A 162 25.09 -5.69 -9.65
CA TRP A 162 26.29 -4.94 -9.99
C TRP A 162 26.63 -3.98 -8.87
N GLU A 163 27.90 -3.89 -8.51
CA GLU A 163 28.40 -2.92 -7.53
C GLU A 163 27.98 -1.50 -7.91
N ARG A 164 27.48 -0.74 -6.93
CA ARG A 164 26.88 0.58 -7.12
C ARG A 164 27.62 1.64 -6.33
N SER A 165 27.69 2.83 -6.90
CA SER A 165 28.15 4.02 -6.18
C SER A 165 27.23 4.34 -4.99
N PRO A 166 27.77 4.85 -3.87
CA PRO A 166 26.95 5.33 -2.75
C PRO A 166 26.03 6.47 -3.19
N THR A 167 24.92 6.65 -2.47
CA THR A 167 24.00 7.76 -2.73
C THR A 167 24.58 9.09 -2.29
N LEU A 168 24.26 10.14 -3.05
CA LEU A 168 24.52 11.55 -2.71
C LEU A 168 23.39 12.17 -1.87
N MET A 169 22.38 11.38 -1.47
CA MET A 169 21.40 11.85 -0.50
C MET A 169 22.10 12.16 0.84
N PRO A 170 21.74 13.26 1.52
CA PRO A 170 22.32 13.58 2.82
C PRO A 170 21.82 12.60 3.91
N PRO A 171 22.66 12.22 4.89
CA PRO A 171 22.26 11.33 5.98
C PRO A 171 21.12 11.92 6.83
N PRO A 172 20.22 11.10 7.39
CA PRO A 172 19.07 11.59 8.13
C PRO A 172 19.48 12.34 9.40
N HIS A 173 18.74 13.40 9.72
CA HIS A 173 18.94 14.19 10.94
C HIS A 173 17.58 14.54 11.59
N PRO A 174 17.42 14.40 12.93
CA PRO A 174 16.13 14.60 13.59
C PRO A 174 15.45 15.96 13.32
N ASP A 175 16.21 17.07 13.32
CA ASP A 175 15.66 18.38 12.97
C ASP A 175 15.10 18.46 11.54
N VAL A 176 15.73 17.77 10.59
CA VAL A 176 15.29 17.76 9.19
C VAL A 176 14.05 16.90 9.05
N GLU A 177 13.97 15.77 9.74
CA GLU A 177 12.76 14.93 9.74
C GLU A 177 11.57 15.61 10.41
N ASN A 178 11.78 16.35 11.50
CA ASN A 178 10.72 17.14 12.11
C ASN A 178 10.18 18.20 11.14
N LEU A 179 11.07 18.92 10.46
CA LEU A 179 10.67 19.88 9.43
C LEU A 179 9.91 19.18 8.29
N ARG A 180 10.43 18.06 7.77
CA ARG A 180 9.79 17.29 6.69
C ARG A 180 8.40 16.80 7.10
N SER A 181 8.26 16.24 8.30
CA SER A 181 6.98 15.77 8.83
C SER A 181 5.98 16.94 8.94
N THR A 182 6.40 18.08 9.49
CA THR A 182 5.57 19.29 9.60
C THR A 182 5.09 19.79 8.23
N LEU A 183 6.00 19.89 7.26
CA LEU A 183 5.68 20.36 5.91
C LEU A 183 4.79 19.36 5.15
N THR A 184 4.98 18.06 5.36
CA THR A 184 4.16 17.00 4.75
C THR A 184 2.74 17.01 5.33
N THR A 185 2.58 17.14 6.64
CA THR A 185 1.27 17.29 7.30
C THR A 185 0.55 18.53 6.79
N ARG A 186 1.25 19.67 6.73
CA ARG A 186 0.69 20.90 6.17
C ARG A 186 0.29 20.72 4.70
N LEU A 187 1.09 20.05 3.89
CA LEU A 187 0.77 19.77 2.48
C LEU A 187 -0.50 18.93 2.35
N ARG A 188 -0.65 17.90 3.18
CA ARG A 188 -1.87 17.08 3.27
C ARG A 188 -3.08 17.94 3.66
N THR A 189 -2.97 18.80 4.67
CA THR A 189 -4.07 19.69 5.07
C THR A 189 -4.49 20.62 3.93
N ASN A 190 -3.54 21.25 3.23
CA ASN A 190 -3.84 22.10 2.08
C ASN A 190 -4.54 21.33 0.94
N TYR A 191 -4.17 20.06 0.74
CA TYR A 191 -4.85 19.21 -0.25
C TYR A 191 -6.32 18.98 0.13
N HIS A 192 -6.59 18.68 1.40
CA HIS A 192 -7.96 18.53 1.91
C HIS A 192 -8.78 19.82 1.73
N GLU A 193 -8.20 20.96 2.14
CA GLU A 193 -8.84 22.28 2.02
C GLU A 193 -9.14 22.65 0.57
N MET A 194 -8.25 22.33 -0.38
CA MET A 194 -8.49 22.61 -1.80
C MET A 194 -9.57 21.71 -2.41
N CYS A 195 -9.63 20.42 -2.05
CA CYS A 195 -10.73 19.56 -2.48
C CYS A 195 -12.08 20.11 -1.99
N HIS A 196 -12.14 20.53 -0.73
CA HIS A 196 -13.35 21.09 -0.15
C HIS A 196 -13.72 22.45 -0.74
N SER A 197 -12.79 23.41 -0.77
CA SER A 197 -13.07 24.78 -1.19
C SER A 197 -13.32 24.96 -2.69
N ARG A 198 -12.67 24.15 -3.55
CA ARG A 198 -12.81 24.28 -5.01
C ARG A 198 -13.86 23.35 -5.60
N GLU A 199 -13.94 22.12 -5.10
CA GLU A 199 -14.82 21.08 -5.64
C GLU A 199 -16.01 20.76 -4.73
N GLY A 200 -16.02 21.19 -3.46
CA GLY A 200 -17.11 20.91 -2.54
C GLY A 200 -17.16 19.44 -2.09
N ILE A 201 -16.06 18.70 -2.24
CA ILE A 201 -15.98 17.28 -1.90
C ILE A 201 -15.01 17.06 -0.73
N GLU A 202 -15.22 15.96 -0.01
CA GLU A 202 -14.16 15.43 0.85
C GLU A 202 -13.02 14.90 -0.02
N CYS A 203 -11.79 15.02 0.47
CA CYS A 203 -10.65 14.42 -0.23
C CYS A 203 -10.84 12.90 -0.36
N PRO A 204 -10.54 12.30 -1.52
CA PRO A 204 -10.60 10.85 -1.66
C PRO A 204 -9.65 10.15 -0.67
N LYS A 205 -10.11 9.07 -0.05
CA LYS A 205 -9.39 8.39 1.04
C LYS A 205 -8.06 7.83 0.55
N GLU A 206 -6.96 8.13 1.26
CA GLU A 206 -5.58 7.74 0.92
C GLU A 206 -5.04 8.26 -0.43
N SER A 207 -5.75 9.15 -1.14
CA SER A 207 -5.29 9.64 -2.45
C SER A 207 -3.98 10.41 -2.35
N PHE A 208 -3.74 11.11 -1.22
CA PHE A 208 -2.48 11.80 -0.97
C PHE A 208 -1.29 10.82 -0.89
N ILE A 209 -1.48 9.65 -0.25
CA ILE A 209 -0.43 8.62 -0.16
C ILE A 209 -0.18 7.99 -1.53
N ARG A 210 -1.25 7.64 -2.26
CA ARG A 210 -1.13 7.13 -3.63
C ARG A 210 -0.47 8.14 -4.57
N TRP A 211 -0.74 9.43 -4.38
CA TRP A 211 -0.05 10.51 -5.09
C TRP A 211 1.44 10.53 -4.77
N LEU A 212 1.86 10.45 -3.51
CA LEU A 212 3.29 10.37 -3.16
C LEU A 212 3.98 9.20 -3.87
N MET A 213 3.36 8.02 -3.83
CA MET A 213 3.89 6.82 -4.49
C MET A 213 4.00 6.99 -6.00
N GLU A 214 2.93 7.45 -6.65
CA GLU A 214 2.90 7.63 -8.10
C GLU A 214 3.90 8.70 -8.57
N ARG A 215 4.01 9.81 -7.83
CA ARG A 215 5.00 10.84 -8.14
C ARG A 215 6.42 10.32 -7.98
N LYS A 216 6.72 9.53 -6.93
CA LYS A 216 8.07 8.98 -6.69
C LYS A 216 8.55 8.02 -7.77
N VAL A 217 7.65 7.42 -8.56
CA VAL A 217 8.05 6.61 -9.73
C VAL A 217 8.71 7.45 -10.82
N VAL A 218 8.28 8.71 -10.99
CA VAL A 218 8.74 9.60 -12.08
C VAL A 218 9.61 10.76 -11.58
N ASP A 219 9.72 10.92 -10.27
CA ASP A 219 10.45 12.00 -9.62
C ASP A 219 11.96 11.87 -9.86
N LYS A 220 12.57 12.94 -10.37
CA LYS A 220 14.02 13.12 -10.49
C LYS A 220 14.56 14.05 -9.40
N GLY A 221 13.75 14.33 -8.39
CA GLY A 221 14.10 15.13 -7.22
C GLY A 221 15.04 14.39 -6.26
N HIS A 222 15.49 15.11 -5.23
CA HIS A 222 16.49 14.63 -4.27
C HIS A 222 15.97 14.51 -2.84
N ASP A 223 14.68 14.78 -2.59
CA ASP A 223 14.08 14.50 -1.28
C ASP A 223 13.58 13.04 -1.24
N PRO A 224 13.78 12.30 -0.14
CA PRO A 224 13.39 10.89 -0.07
C PRO A 224 11.87 10.67 0.00
N LEU A 225 11.05 11.69 0.29
CA LEU A 225 9.60 11.54 0.51
C LEU A 225 8.77 12.41 -0.43
N LEU A 226 9.06 13.71 -0.48
CA LEU A 226 8.26 14.68 -1.23
C LEU A 226 8.74 14.77 -2.68
N PRO A 227 7.84 14.77 -3.67
CA PRO A 227 8.22 14.93 -5.07
C PRO A 227 8.59 16.38 -5.40
N SER A 228 9.52 16.58 -6.34
CA SER A 228 9.94 17.93 -6.75
C SER A 228 10.35 18.10 -8.21
N VAL A 229 10.66 17.03 -8.93
CA VAL A 229 11.03 17.10 -10.36
C VAL A 229 10.30 16.00 -11.11
N CYS A 230 9.02 16.22 -11.43
CA CYS A 230 8.14 15.25 -12.07
C CYS A 230 7.67 15.76 -13.45
N HIS A 231 7.57 14.87 -14.42
CA HIS A 231 6.91 15.14 -15.70
C HIS A 231 5.94 14.00 -16.07
N PRO A 232 4.66 14.29 -16.35
CA PRO A 232 3.99 15.60 -16.28
C PRO A 232 3.80 16.07 -14.82
N GLU A 233 3.63 17.38 -14.58
CA GLU A 233 3.41 17.94 -13.23
C GLU A 233 2.07 17.48 -12.62
N VAL A 234 1.01 17.46 -13.44
CA VAL A 234 -0.31 17.00 -13.02
C VAL A 234 -0.31 15.48 -12.86
N SER A 235 -0.53 15.02 -11.64
CA SER A 235 -0.68 13.58 -11.35
C SER A 235 -1.99 13.05 -11.90
N GLN A 236 -1.89 12.06 -12.77
CA GLN A 236 -3.07 11.36 -13.30
C GLN A 236 -3.77 10.53 -12.22
N CYS A 237 -3.03 10.00 -11.24
CA CYS A 237 -3.61 9.27 -10.12
C CYS A 237 -4.51 10.19 -9.28
N MET A 238 -3.95 11.31 -8.80
CA MET A 238 -4.70 12.28 -8.01
C MET A 238 -5.88 12.89 -8.80
N TYR A 239 -5.65 13.24 -10.07
CA TYR A 239 -6.68 13.81 -10.94
C TYR A 239 -7.90 12.87 -11.07
N ARG A 240 -7.66 11.59 -11.38
CA ARG A 240 -8.74 10.60 -11.56
C ARG A 240 -9.52 10.37 -10.27
N GLU A 241 -8.83 10.32 -9.13
CA GLU A 241 -9.49 10.11 -7.84
C GLU A 241 -10.39 11.29 -7.45
N ILE A 242 -9.93 12.53 -7.65
CA ILE A 242 -10.77 13.72 -7.42
C ILE A 242 -11.96 13.72 -8.39
N MET A 243 -11.72 13.49 -9.68
CA MET A 243 -12.77 13.45 -10.70
C MET A 243 -13.86 12.41 -10.45
N ASN A 244 -13.51 11.27 -9.83
CA ASN A 244 -14.47 10.22 -9.52
C ASN A 244 -15.50 10.64 -8.47
N ASP A 245 -15.15 11.59 -7.60
CA ASP A 245 -16.00 12.09 -6.53
C ASP A 245 -16.75 13.38 -6.94
N ILE A 246 -16.64 13.83 -8.19
CA ILE A 246 -17.37 14.99 -8.74
C ILE A 246 -18.69 14.53 -9.40
N PRO A 247 -19.82 15.26 -9.18
CA PRO A 247 -19.99 16.44 -8.33
C PRO A 247 -20.17 16.10 -6.85
N ILE A 248 -20.45 14.83 -6.54
CA ILE A 248 -20.48 14.28 -5.19
C ILE A 248 -19.96 12.84 -5.20
N LYS A 249 -19.33 12.43 -4.11
CA LYS A 249 -18.96 11.04 -3.89
C LYS A 249 -20.20 10.15 -3.78
N LEU A 250 -20.26 9.13 -4.62
CA LEU A 250 -21.32 8.13 -4.58
C LEU A 250 -20.93 7.00 -3.63
N VAL A 251 -21.82 6.68 -2.71
CA VAL A 251 -21.69 5.55 -1.77
C VAL A 251 -22.77 4.52 -2.07
N ARG A 252 -22.51 3.25 -1.75
CA ARG A 252 -23.52 2.19 -1.90
C ARG A 252 -24.66 2.44 -0.89
N PRO A 253 -25.89 2.74 -1.31
CA PRO A 253 -27.00 2.96 -0.39
C PRO A 253 -27.39 1.66 0.32
N LYS A 254 -27.79 1.75 1.59
CA LYS A 254 -28.25 0.57 2.35
C LYS A 254 -29.72 0.27 2.11
N PHE A 255 -30.55 1.32 1.98
CA PHE A 255 -31.99 1.19 1.81
C PHE A 255 -32.51 1.99 0.61
N ALA A 256 -33.73 1.70 0.15
CA ALA A 256 -34.36 2.41 -0.98
C ALA A 256 -34.46 3.92 -0.73
N GLY A 257 -34.76 4.33 0.51
CA GLY A 257 -34.77 5.75 0.90
C GLY A 257 -33.41 6.42 0.75
N ASP A 258 -32.31 5.72 1.04
CA ASP A 258 -30.94 6.24 0.83
C ASP A 258 -30.62 6.36 -0.66
N ALA A 259 -31.05 5.39 -1.48
CA ALA A 259 -30.86 5.43 -2.93
C ALA A 259 -31.61 6.61 -3.56
N ARG A 260 -32.87 6.82 -3.15
CA ARG A 260 -33.66 8.00 -3.53
C ARG A 260 -32.98 9.30 -3.14
N LYS A 261 -32.50 9.40 -1.90
CA LYS A 261 -31.80 10.58 -1.37
C LYS A 261 -30.52 10.86 -2.15
N GLN A 262 -29.74 9.82 -2.48
CA GLN A 262 -28.52 9.96 -3.26
C GLN A 262 -28.79 10.40 -4.70
N LEU A 263 -29.83 9.88 -5.36
CA LEU A 263 -30.27 10.36 -6.67
C LEU A 263 -30.61 11.85 -6.63
N SER A 264 -31.41 12.28 -5.66
CA SER A 264 -31.75 13.70 -5.46
C SER A 264 -30.49 14.56 -5.28
N LYS A 265 -29.61 14.16 -4.35
CA LYS A 265 -28.36 14.89 -4.08
C LYS A 265 -27.45 15.01 -5.30
N TYR A 266 -27.31 13.94 -6.08
CA TYR A 266 -26.50 13.98 -7.30
C TYR A 266 -27.09 14.94 -8.32
N ALA A 267 -28.41 14.91 -8.51
CA ALA A 267 -29.11 15.81 -9.42
C ALA A 267 -28.96 17.29 -9.01
N GLU A 268 -29.12 17.60 -7.72
CA GLU A 268 -28.91 18.94 -7.17
C GLU A 268 -27.48 19.42 -7.38
N ALA A 269 -26.50 18.58 -7.05
CA ALA A 269 -25.09 18.92 -7.16
C ALA A 269 -24.68 19.14 -8.63
N ALA A 270 -25.14 18.28 -9.54
CA ALA A 270 -24.90 18.42 -10.97
C ALA A 270 -25.46 19.75 -11.51
N LYS A 271 -26.70 20.10 -11.15
CA LYS A 271 -27.30 21.38 -11.53
C LYS A 271 -26.55 22.58 -10.96
N LYS A 272 -26.26 22.58 -9.65
CA LYS A 272 -25.51 23.66 -8.99
C LYS A 272 -24.12 23.87 -9.62
N MET A 273 -23.44 22.77 -9.95
CA MET A 273 -22.12 22.81 -10.55
C MET A 273 -22.14 23.40 -11.97
N ILE A 274 -23.06 22.94 -12.84
CA ILE A 274 -23.12 23.44 -14.23
C ILE A 274 -23.61 24.88 -14.32
N GLU A 275 -24.37 25.35 -13.31
CA GLU A 275 -24.82 26.74 -13.22
C GLU A 275 -23.69 27.68 -12.77
N SER A 276 -22.91 27.26 -11.77
CA SER A 276 -21.85 28.09 -11.17
C SER A 276 -20.54 28.10 -11.96
N ARG A 277 -20.28 27.09 -12.79
CA ARG A 277 -19.02 26.97 -13.55
C ARG A 277 -19.12 27.49 -14.97
N ASN A 278 -17.96 27.77 -15.56
CA ASN A 278 -17.88 28.05 -16.99
C ASN A 278 -18.13 26.75 -17.77
N ALA A 279 -19.23 26.70 -18.50
CA ALA A 279 -19.64 25.57 -19.32
C ALA A 279 -20.35 26.08 -20.57
N SER A 280 -20.23 25.32 -21.67
CA SER A 280 -20.90 25.67 -22.93
C SER A 280 -22.43 25.72 -22.76
N PRO A 281 -23.14 26.57 -23.53
CA PRO A 281 -24.60 26.63 -23.49
C PRO A 281 -25.26 25.26 -23.68
N GLU A 282 -24.70 24.44 -24.58
CA GLU A 282 -25.17 23.08 -24.84
C GLU A 282 -25.01 22.17 -23.61
N SER A 283 -23.84 22.17 -22.98
CA SER A 283 -23.60 21.41 -21.75
C SER A 283 -24.57 21.82 -20.62
N ARG A 284 -24.82 23.13 -20.48
CA ARG A 284 -25.79 23.65 -19.50
C ARG A 284 -27.20 23.13 -19.78
N LYS A 285 -27.62 23.16 -21.05
CA LYS A 285 -28.95 22.68 -21.47
C LYS A 285 -29.12 21.18 -21.19
N ILE A 286 -28.14 20.36 -21.61
CA ILE A 286 -28.18 18.90 -21.43
C ILE A 286 -28.27 18.54 -19.95
N VAL A 287 -27.40 19.11 -19.11
CA VAL A 287 -27.39 18.78 -17.67
C VAL A 287 -28.68 19.25 -17.00
N LYS A 288 -29.16 20.48 -17.27
CA LYS A 288 -30.40 20.99 -16.68
C LYS A 288 -31.60 20.13 -17.04
N TRP A 289 -31.73 19.77 -18.32
CA TRP A 289 -32.84 18.93 -18.79
C TRP A 289 -32.84 17.55 -18.12
N ASN A 290 -31.68 16.88 -18.06
CA ASN A 290 -31.58 15.56 -17.41
C ASN A 290 -31.85 15.63 -15.90
N VAL A 291 -31.42 16.70 -15.22
CA VAL A 291 -31.73 16.92 -13.80
C VAL A 291 -33.23 17.14 -13.59
N GLU A 292 -33.87 17.96 -14.42
CA GLU A 292 -35.31 18.21 -14.35
C GLU A 292 -36.13 16.93 -14.61
N ASP A 293 -35.72 16.13 -15.58
CA ASP A 293 -36.30 14.82 -15.88
C ASP A 293 -36.14 13.83 -14.71
N ALA A 294 -34.97 13.82 -14.05
CA ALA A 294 -34.75 13.01 -12.84
C ALA A 294 -35.69 13.44 -11.69
N PHE A 295 -35.86 14.74 -11.45
CA PHE A 295 -36.79 15.25 -10.45
C PHE A 295 -38.26 15.05 -10.80
N HIS A 296 -38.60 15.11 -12.09
CA HIS A 296 -39.93 14.80 -12.56
C HIS A 296 -40.28 13.33 -12.28
N TRP A 297 -39.35 12.43 -12.60
CA TRP A 297 -39.48 11.00 -12.31
C TRP A 297 -39.60 10.73 -10.80
N LEU A 298 -38.78 11.37 -9.96
CA LEU A 298 -38.85 11.25 -8.49
C LEU A 298 -40.21 11.67 -7.91
N ARG A 299 -40.91 12.60 -8.55
CA ARG A 299 -42.24 13.08 -8.13
C ARG A 299 -43.37 12.19 -8.62
N LYS A 300 -43.27 11.65 -9.84
CA LYS A 300 -44.32 10.81 -10.44
C LYS A 300 -44.28 9.36 -10.00
N THR A 301 -43.09 8.81 -9.75
CA THR A 301 -42.90 7.38 -9.45
C THR A 301 -42.88 7.16 -7.94
N LEU A 302 -44.07 7.03 -7.33
CA LEU A 302 -44.21 6.92 -5.87
C LEU A 302 -43.75 5.57 -5.29
N ASN A 303 -43.83 4.50 -6.08
CA ASN A 303 -43.51 3.12 -5.65
C ASN A 303 -42.21 2.59 -6.30
N ALA A 304 -41.24 3.46 -6.55
CA ALA A 304 -39.94 3.05 -7.07
C ALA A 304 -39.18 2.16 -6.06
N THR A 305 -38.57 1.10 -6.57
CA THR A 305 -37.74 0.16 -5.79
C THR A 305 -36.33 0.70 -5.57
N TYR A 306 -35.54 -0.02 -4.78
CA TYR A 306 -34.11 0.26 -4.60
C TYR A 306 -33.37 0.30 -5.94
N ASP A 307 -33.60 -0.70 -6.79
CA ASP A 307 -32.91 -0.85 -8.08
C ASP A 307 -33.33 0.25 -9.08
N ASP A 308 -34.61 0.63 -9.10
CA ASP A 308 -35.10 1.72 -9.94
C ASP A 308 -34.35 3.03 -9.65
N HIS A 309 -34.10 3.34 -8.38
CA HIS A 309 -33.34 4.52 -7.99
C HIS A 309 -31.87 4.44 -8.42
N LEU A 310 -31.25 3.27 -8.35
CA LEU A 310 -29.87 3.06 -8.81
C LEU A 310 -29.74 3.16 -10.32
N GLU A 311 -30.65 2.53 -11.06
CA GLU A 311 -30.69 2.61 -12.52
C GLU A 311 -30.89 4.04 -12.99
N ARG A 312 -31.81 4.77 -12.35
CA ARG A 312 -32.06 6.18 -12.66
C ARG A 312 -30.84 7.06 -12.37
N LEU A 313 -30.13 6.81 -11.27
CA LEU A 313 -28.88 7.50 -10.95
C LEU A 313 -27.79 7.18 -11.98
N ALA A 314 -27.64 5.92 -12.37
CA ALA A 314 -26.66 5.51 -13.38
C ALA A 314 -26.96 6.18 -14.74
N HIS A 315 -28.22 6.24 -15.13
CA HIS A 315 -28.66 6.95 -16.33
C HIS A 315 -28.31 8.45 -16.25
N LEU A 316 -28.73 9.13 -15.17
CA LEU A 316 -28.44 10.56 -14.96
C LEU A 316 -26.94 10.84 -14.99
N LYS A 317 -26.14 10.01 -14.30
CA LYS A 317 -24.69 10.11 -14.30
C LYS A 317 -24.12 9.95 -15.72
N LYS A 318 -24.56 8.95 -16.47
CA LYS A 318 -24.09 8.71 -17.85
C LYS A 318 -24.31 9.93 -18.75
N GLN A 319 -25.46 10.61 -18.61
CA GLN A 319 -25.79 11.79 -19.41
C GLN A 319 -25.03 13.04 -18.96
N CYS A 320 -24.91 13.26 -17.64
CA CYS A 320 -24.32 14.50 -17.11
C CYS A 320 -22.79 14.46 -17.02
N GLN A 321 -22.19 13.30 -16.74
CA GLN A 321 -20.79 13.19 -16.33
C GLN A 321 -19.78 13.77 -17.34
N PRO A 322 -19.89 13.58 -18.67
CA PRO A 322 -18.96 14.19 -19.62
C PRO A 322 -18.92 15.72 -19.52
N HIS A 323 -20.09 16.34 -19.32
CA HIS A 323 -20.23 17.78 -19.18
C HIS A 323 -19.70 18.29 -17.84
N LEU A 324 -19.95 17.54 -16.75
CA LEU A 324 -19.45 17.89 -15.43
C LEU A 324 -17.92 17.75 -15.33
N ILE A 325 -17.35 16.68 -15.89
CA ILE A 325 -15.89 16.49 -15.96
C ILE A 325 -15.25 17.64 -16.74
N GLN A 326 -15.80 18.00 -17.90
CA GLN A 326 -15.27 19.09 -18.69
C GLN A 326 -15.32 20.43 -17.93
N ALA A 327 -16.41 20.69 -17.20
CA ALA A 327 -16.56 21.89 -16.37
C ALA A 327 -15.62 21.89 -15.13
N ALA A 328 -15.20 20.72 -14.63
CA ALA A 328 -14.26 20.60 -13.51
C ALA A 328 -12.79 20.59 -13.89
N ARG A 329 -12.47 20.25 -15.14
CA ARG A 329 -11.12 19.90 -15.58
C ARG A 329 -10.04 20.87 -15.10
N SER A 330 -10.18 22.16 -15.41
CA SER A 330 -9.18 23.16 -15.07
C SER A 330 -9.00 23.34 -13.55
N SER A 331 -10.09 23.23 -12.78
CA SER A 331 -10.04 23.35 -11.33
C SER A 331 -9.28 22.17 -10.71
N VAL A 332 -9.58 20.93 -11.13
CA VAL A 332 -8.92 19.71 -10.62
C VAL A 332 -7.46 19.63 -11.05
N GLU A 333 -7.15 19.97 -12.31
CA GLU A 333 -5.75 20.13 -12.78
C GLU A 333 -5.02 21.18 -11.92
N GLY A 334 -5.70 22.27 -11.59
CA GLY A 334 -5.18 23.32 -10.71
C GLY A 334 -4.91 22.86 -9.28
N ILE A 335 -5.72 21.96 -8.71
CA ILE A 335 -5.45 21.34 -7.39
C ILE A 335 -4.18 20.50 -7.47
N CYS A 336 -4.10 19.61 -8.47
CA CYS A 336 -2.97 18.71 -8.65
C CYS A 336 -1.65 19.49 -8.84
N ALA A 337 -1.67 20.48 -9.72
CA ALA A 337 -0.52 21.35 -9.97
C ALA A 337 -0.14 22.15 -8.72
N LYS A 338 -1.11 22.70 -7.98
CA LYS A 338 -0.82 23.50 -6.78
C LYS A 338 -0.17 22.65 -5.69
N ILE A 339 -0.65 21.42 -5.45
CA ILE A 339 -0.02 20.50 -4.49
C ILE A 339 1.40 20.12 -4.91
N PHE A 340 1.62 19.84 -6.20
CA PHE A 340 2.96 19.58 -6.69
C PHE A 340 3.90 20.77 -6.46
N HIS A 341 3.51 21.99 -6.82
CA HIS A 341 4.35 23.18 -6.60
C HIS A 341 4.61 23.47 -5.12
N MET A 342 3.62 23.27 -4.25
CA MET A 342 3.83 23.40 -2.80
C MET A 342 4.83 22.34 -2.27
N SER A 343 4.80 21.13 -2.83
CA SER A 343 5.79 20.08 -2.56
C SER A 343 7.20 20.51 -2.99
N VAL A 344 7.34 21.07 -4.19
CA VAL A 344 8.61 21.60 -4.71
C VAL A 344 9.20 22.64 -3.75
N ASP A 345 8.40 23.60 -3.29
CA ASP A 345 8.85 24.64 -2.36
C ASP A 345 9.20 24.07 -0.98
N ASN A 346 8.45 23.08 -0.50
CA ASN A 346 8.77 22.38 0.75
C ASN A 346 10.10 21.63 0.65
N VAL A 347 10.36 20.96 -0.48
CA VAL A 347 11.64 20.26 -0.73
C VAL A 347 12.82 21.23 -0.72
N LYS A 348 12.68 22.44 -1.29
CA LYS A 348 13.74 23.47 -1.22
C LYS A 348 14.07 23.84 0.23
N LYS A 349 13.05 24.12 1.05
CA LYS A 349 13.22 24.45 2.48
C LYS A 349 13.89 23.32 3.26
N ILE A 350 13.49 22.07 2.99
CA ILE A 350 14.08 20.89 3.62
C ILE A 350 15.56 20.76 3.22
N ARG A 351 15.89 20.91 1.93
CA ARG A 351 17.26 20.87 1.42
C ARG A 351 18.13 21.95 2.04
N GLU A 352 17.64 23.19 2.09
CA GLU A 352 18.33 24.32 2.71
C GLU A 352 18.64 24.06 4.19
N LYS A 353 17.64 23.56 4.95
CA LYS A 353 17.84 23.19 6.35
C LYS A 353 18.86 22.06 6.52
N HIS A 354 18.82 21.06 5.65
CA HIS A 354 19.72 19.92 5.72
C HIS A 354 21.17 20.34 5.46
N TRP A 355 21.41 21.09 4.38
CA TRP A 355 22.75 21.59 4.06
C TRP A 355 23.27 22.62 5.06
N SER A 356 22.39 23.43 5.65
CA SER A 356 22.78 24.32 6.75
C SER A 356 23.37 23.54 7.94
N ILE A 357 22.79 22.39 8.30
CA ILE A 357 23.30 21.53 9.37
C ILE A 357 24.62 20.87 8.98
N LEU A 358 24.73 20.36 7.74
CA LEU A 358 25.95 19.71 7.27
C LEU A 358 27.14 20.69 7.23
N ASN A 359 26.92 21.89 6.70
CA ASN A 359 27.95 22.94 6.63
C ASN A 359 28.42 23.38 8.03
N GLN A 360 27.52 23.43 9.02
CA GLN A 360 27.88 23.72 10.42
C GLN A 360 28.81 22.66 11.03
N HIS A 361 28.80 21.44 10.50
CA HIS A 361 29.66 20.33 10.92
C HIS A 361 30.89 20.16 10.00
N GLY A 362 31.15 21.10 9.09
CA GLY A 362 32.27 21.02 8.15
C GLY A 362 32.13 19.91 7.11
N ILE A 363 30.90 19.48 6.80
CA ILE A 363 30.62 18.48 5.77
C ILE A 363 30.26 19.19 4.46
N GLU A 364 31.10 19.00 3.43
CA GLU A 364 30.95 19.65 2.13
C GLU A 364 30.11 18.84 1.14
N GLU A 365 29.52 19.53 0.15
CA GLU A 365 28.78 18.88 -0.92
C GLU A 365 29.72 18.19 -1.91
N ILE A 366 29.50 16.90 -2.13
CA ILE A 366 30.23 16.12 -3.12
C ILE A 366 29.66 16.47 -4.49
N THR A 367 30.42 17.25 -5.27
CA THR A 367 30.06 17.66 -6.63
C THR A 367 30.64 16.76 -7.71
N SER A 368 31.64 15.94 -7.36
CA SER A 368 32.28 15.01 -8.28
C SER A 368 31.41 13.77 -8.52
N PRO A 369 31.40 13.21 -9.75
CA PRO A 369 30.69 11.97 -10.01
C PRO A 369 31.33 10.82 -9.25
N LEU A 370 30.54 10.13 -8.43
CA LEU A 370 30.93 8.86 -7.82
C LEU A 370 30.76 7.75 -8.85
N HIS A 371 31.85 7.29 -9.45
CA HIS A 371 31.81 6.16 -10.38
C HIS A 371 32.64 4.99 -9.85
N VAL A 372 32.05 3.80 -9.78
CA VAL A 372 32.77 2.56 -9.48
C VAL A 372 33.62 2.19 -10.70
N THR A 373 34.95 2.22 -10.57
CA THR A 373 35.84 1.79 -11.65
C THR A 373 35.77 0.27 -11.80
N ASN A 374 35.30 -0.21 -12.95
CA ASN A 374 35.10 -1.64 -13.27
C ASN A 374 34.15 -2.36 -12.30
N PRO A 375 32.83 -2.07 -12.34
CA PRO A 375 31.85 -2.66 -11.43
C PRO A 375 31.82 -4.19 -11.57
N LYS A 376 31.83 -4.89 -10.44
CA LYS A 376 31.76 -6.36 -10.37
C LYS A 376 30.38 -6.83 -9.92
N LYS A 377 30.07 -8.10 -10.19
CA LYS A 377 28.90 -8.75 -9.59
C LYS A 377 29.22 -9.11 -8.15
N VAL A 378 28.37 -8.68 -7.23
CA VAL A 378 28.50 -8.87 -5.78
C VAL A 378 27.15 -9.25 -5.18
N PHE A 379 27.14 -9.92 -4.02
CA PHE A 379 25.91 -10.05 -3.25
C PHE A 379 25.39 -8.68 -2.83
N CYS A 380 24.07 -8.52 -2.76
CA CYS A 380 23.49 -7.23 -2.42
C CYS A 380 23.88 -6.79 -1.01
N TYR A 381 24.04 -5.48 -0.85
CA TYR A 381 24.37 -4.84 0.42
C TYR A 381 23.44 -3.61 0.63
N PRO A 382 23.29 -3.15 1.88
CA PRO A 382 22.53 -1.94 2.19
C PRO A 382 23.00 -0.73 1.38
N VAL A 383 22.08 0.18 1.05
CA VAL A 383 22.45 1.42 0.36
C VAL A 383 23.39 2.23 1.25
N GLN A 384 24.56 2.57 0.71
CA GLN A 384 25.57 3.37 1.39
C GLN A 384 25.43 4.84 1.04
N PHE A 385 25.86 5.72 1.95
CA PHE A 385 25.87 7.17 1.79
C PHE A 385 27.30 7.63 1.54
N ALA A 386 27.50 8.48 0.54
CA ALA A 386 28.80 9.09 0.30
C ALA A 386 29.08 10.24 1.26
N ILE A 387 28.02 10.95 1.66
CA ILE A 387 28.09 12.08 2.57
C ILE A 387 28.18 11.53 3.99
N SER A 388 29.19 12.00 4.75
CA SER A 388 29.38 11.63 6.15
C SER A 388 28.21 12.06 7.03
N SER A 389 27.89 11.26 8.05
CA SER A 389 26.87 11.63 9.04
C SER A 389 27.36 12.79 9.89
N PRO A 390 26.56 13.88 10.08
CA PRO A 390 26.87 14.88 11.09
C PRO A 390 26.77 14.27 12.48
N ARG A 391 27.25 15.00 13.49
CA ARG A 391 27.00 14.65 14.89
C ARG A 391 25.50 14.73 15.15
N LEU A 392 24.88 13.62 15.51
CA LEU A 392 23.44 13.58 15.77
C LEU A 392 23.13 14.03 17.19
N PRO A 393 21.97 14.68 17.41
CA PRO A 393 21.55 15.10 18.74
C PRO A 393 21.08 13.90 19.57
N ALA A 394 21.13 14.05 20.90
CA ALA A 394 20.59 13.06 21.81
C ALA A 394 19.08 12.89 21.64
N VAL A 395 18.63 11.64 21.76
CA VAL A 395 17.21 11.25 21.74
C VAL A 395 16.97 10.41 22.98
N ASP A 396 15.98 10.82 23.78
CA ASP A 396 15.62 10.10 24.99
C ASP A 396 14.85 8.84 24.63
N VAL A 397 15.11 7.74 25.34
CA VAL A 397 14.39 6.48 25.18
C VAL A 397 13.71 6.10 26.48
N LEU A 398 12.45 5.72 26.39
CA LEU A 398 11.68 5.18 27.50
C LEU A 398 11.02 3.88 27.04
N THR A 399 11.32 2.77 27.71
CA THR A 399 10.70 1.49 27.45
C THR A 399 9.63 1.24 28.51
N ASP A 400 8.40 0.98 28.06
CA ASP A 400 7.25 0.66 28.90
C ASP A 400 6.55 -0.58 28.35
N LYS A 401 6.64 -1.69 29.09
CA LYS A 401 6.08 -3.00 28.75
C LYS A 401 6.42 -3.41 27.30
N ASP A 402 5.43 -3.31 26.40
CA ASP A 402 5.51 -3.73 25.01
C ASP A 402 5.82 -2.58 24.04
N SER A 403 6.02 -1.35 24.54
CA SER A 403 6.27 -0.16 23.74
C SER A 403 7.57 0.53 24.13
N THR A 404 8.35 0.90 23.13
CA THR A 404 9.50 1.79 23.26
C THR A 404 9.14 3.17 22.67
N LEU A 405 9.33 4.20 23.48
CA LEU A 405 9.10 5.59 23.15
C LEU A 405 10.44 6.29 22.94
N LEU A 406 10.59 6.97 21.80
CA LEU A 406 11.74 7.82 21.53
C LEU A 406 11.29 9.27 21.49
N ARG A 407 11.98 10.15 22.23
CA ARG A 407 11.62 11.57 22.36
C ARG A 407 12.75 12.46 21.88
N TYR A 408 12.39 13.43 21.05
CA TYR A 408 13.30 14.46 20.56
C TYR A 408 12.58 15.81 20.52
N LYS A 409 13.09 16.82 21.27
CA LYS A 409 12.51 18.19 21.33
C LYS A 409 10.98 18.20 21.57
N GLY A 410 10.51 17.35 22.49
CA GLY A 410 9.08 17.23 22.82
C GLY A 410 8.28 16.32 21.88
N GLU A 411 8.79 16.00 20.70
CA GLU A 411 8.15 15.09 19.75
C GLU A 411 8.43 13.63 20.13
N VAL A 412 7.37 12.84 20.29
CA VAL A 412 7.46 11.43 20.69
C VAL A 412 7.05 10.53 19.53
N VAL A 413 7.89 9.55 19.23
CA VAL A 413 7.54 8.43 18.36
C VAL A 413 7.47 7.14 19.17
N ARG A 414 6.55 6.25 18.80
CA ARG A 414 6.30 4.97 19.47
C ARG A 414 6.56 3.83 18.51
N ILE A 415 7.22 2.79 19.01
CA ILE A 415 7.39 1.52 18.32
C ILE A 415 7.20 0.38 19.33
N ASN A 416 6.68 -0.76 18.89
CA ASN A 416 6.63 -1.95 19.76
C ASN A 416 8.05 -2.41 20.10
N THR A 417 8.28 -2.83 21.35
CA THR A 417 9.62 -3.16 21.87
C THR A 417 10.28 -4.31 21.13
N LEU A 418 9.52 -5.33 20.68
CA LEU A 418 10.07 -6.42 19.86
C LEU A 418 10.62 -5.89 18.52
N TYR A 419 9.90 -4.95 17.90
CA TYR A 419 10.36 -4.33 16.66
C TYR A 419 11.53 -3.36 16.89
N PHE A 420 11.61 -2.71 18.06
CA PHE A 420 12.79 -1.93 18.44
C PHE A 420 14.05 -2.81 18.54
N GLN A 421 13.94 -3.97 19.19
CA GLN A 421 15.02 -4.96 19.27
C GLN A 421 15.39 -5.51 17.87
N LYS A 422 14.39 -5.70 16.99
CA LYS A 422 14.62 -6.05 15.58
C LYS A 422 15.49 -4.99 14.88
N LEU A 423 15.18 -3.71 15.07
CA LEU A 423 15.95 -2.62 14.48
C LEU A 423 17.38 -2.56 15.04
N GLU A 424 17.57 -2.84 16.33
CA GLU A 424 18.90 -2.93 16.94
C GLU A 424 19.75 -4.02 16.28
N GLN A 425 19.18 -5.21 16.09
CA GLN A 425 19.86 -6.32 15.42
C GLN A 425 20.17 -6.00 13.95
N LEU A 426 19.20 -5.44 13.23
CA LEU A 426 19.40 -5.00 11.84
C LEU A 426 20.49 -3.92 11.74
N TYR A 427 20.52 -2.97 12.68
CA TYR A 427 21.54 -1.93 12.72
C TYR A 427 22.93 -2.54 12.95
N ARG A 428 23.06 -3.50 13.87
CA ARG A 428 24.32 -4.20 14.16
C ARG A 428 24.96 -4.84 12.93
N TRP A 429 24.15 -5.41 12.05
CA TRP A 429 24.64 -6.12 10.87
C TRP A 429 24.85 -5.23 9.66
N ASN A 430 24.06 -4.16 9.53
CA ASN A 430 23.99 -3.39 8.28
C ASN A 430 24.64 -2.00 8.39
N CYS A 431 24.81 -1.47 9.60
CA CYS A 431 25.39 -0.14 9.81
C CYS A 431 26.92 -0.23 9.97
N THR A 432 27.66 0.28 8.99
CA THR A 432 29.13 0.19 8.97
C THR A 432 29.83 1.41 9.56
N ASP A 433 29.17 2.56 9.63
CA ASP A 433 29.75 3.86 10.04
C ASP A 433 29.57 4.19 11.53
N ASP A 434 28.80 3.40 12.28
CA ASP A 434 28.49 3.62 13.69
C ASP A 434 28.66 2.35 14.53
N ARG A 435 29.90 1.87 14.64
CA ARG A 435 30.22 0.64 15.40
C ARG A 435 29.93 0.75 16.90
N LYS A 436 29.87 1.97 17.44
CA LYS A 436 29.62 2.26 18.86
C LYS A 436 28.15 2.47 19.19
N PHE A 437 27.25 2.44 18.20
CA PHE A 437 25.82 2.67 18.37
C PHE A 437 25.46 4.08 18.90
N GLU A 438 26.34 5.06 18.69
CA GLU A 438 26.13 6.44 19.16
C GLU A 438 24.98 7.11 18.39
N ASN A 439 24.75 6.68 17.14
CA ASN A 439 23.74 7.25 16.23
C ASN A 439 22.48 6.38 16.12
N PHE A 440 22.40 5.24 16.81
CA PHE A 440 21.29 4.30 16.70
C PHE A 440 19.93 4.95 17.05
N LEU A 441 19.81 5.53 18.25
CA LEU A 441 18.56 6.16 18.72
C LEU A 441 18.06 7.30 17.81
N PRO A 442 18.89 8.30 17.43
CA PRO A 442 18.43 9.36 16.53
C PRO A 442 18.06 8.85 15.14
N ARG A 443 18.75 7.82 14.61
CA ARG A 443 18.39 7.21 13.32
C ARG A 443 17.08 6.43 13.39
N VAL A 444 16.84 5.69 14.47
CA VAL A 444 15.54 5.01 14.71
C VAL A 444 14.43 6.03 14.86
N TRP A 445 14.64 7.12 15.61
CA TRP A 445 13.65 8.19 15.74
C TRP A 445 13.31 8.79 14.36
N CYS A 446 14.31 9.08 13.53
CA CYS A 446 14.11 9.57 12.16
C CYS A 446 13.35 8.56 11.29
N MET A 447 13.67 7.28 11.41
CA MET A 447 13.00 6.22 10.66
C MET A 447 11.52 6.16 11.04
N VAL A 448 11.19 6.03 12.33
CA VAL A 448 9.80 5.93 12.78
C VAL A 448 9.02 7.21 12.42
N LYS A 449 9.61 8.40 12.63
CA LYS A 449 8.96 9.68 12.27
C LYS A 449 8.65 9.80 10.77
N ARG A 450 9.43 9.15 9.90
CA ARG A 450 9.20 9.19 8.45
C ARG A 450 8.12 8.21 7.96
N TYR A 451 7.93 7.12 8.68
CA TYR A 451 6.88 6.13 8.36
C TYR A 451 5.54 6.45 9.05
N GLN A 452 5.51 7.39 10.00
CA GLN A 452 4.29 8.04 10.51
C GLN A 452 3.73 9.01 9.48
#